data_AF-A0A7W8Z814-F1
#
_entry.id   AF-A0A7W8Z814-F1
#
_cell.length_a   1.000
_cell.length_b   1.000
_cell.length_c   1.000
_cell.angle_alpha   90.00
_cell.angle_beta   90.00
_cell.angle_gamma   90.00
#
_symmetry.space_group_name_H-M   'P 1'
#
loop_
_entity.id
_entity.type
_entity.pdbx_description
1 polymer ?
#
loop_
_entity_poly.entity_id
_entity_poly.type
_entity_poly.pdbx_seq_one_letter_code
_entity_poly.pdbx_strand_id
1 'polypeptide(L)'
;MSASVALAALQVPAAHAATPVTPVVPPVATAEPAAAPESEAAATTTGSTAAKTSKTKKAKKTKLTRAARQRVKARTAVAVAKRQIGDPYRWGAAGPGAFDCSGLVLYSWRKAGVKLPRVTGAQYRSVRKKVAWKNLKPGDLMFFRGLGHVGMYVGHGKMIHSPHSGARVRIDKLNGYRKGSFVGAVRPGA
;
A
#
# COMPACT_ATOMS: atom_id res chain seq x y z
N MET A 1 19.30 -67.56 -55.18
CA MET A 1 18.28 -66.81 -55.94
C MET A 1 17.17 -66.48 -54.93
N SER A 2 16.84 -65.24 -54.60
CA SER A 2 17.21 -63.96 -55.22
C SER A 2 17.45 -62.89 -54.17
N ALA A 3 18.21 -61.85 -54.51
CA ALA A 3 18.28 -60.62 -53.74
C ALA A 3 17.10 -59.70 -54.09
N SER A 4 16.57 -58.97 -53.11
CA SER A 4 15.83 -57.73 -53.32
C SER A 4 16.18 -56.74 -52.23
N VAL A 5 16.89 -55.68 -52.62
CA VAL A 5 17.10 -54.48 -51.81
C VAL A 5 15.86 -53.60 -51.92
N ALA A 6 15.38 -53.07 -50.80
CA ALA A 6 14.40 -51.99 -50.78
C ALA A 6 14.85 -50.90 -49.81
N LEU A 7 15.15 -49.72 -50.35
CA LEU A 7 15.60 -48.53 -49.62
C LEU A 7 14.53 -47.44 -49.76
N ALA A 8 13.78 -47.16 -48.68
CA ALA A 8 12.89 -46.01 -48.51
C ALA A 8 12.30 -46.03 -47.09
N ALA A 9 11.98 -44.93 -46.40
CA ALA A 9 12.38 -43.53 -46.55
C ALA A 9 12.19 -42.83 -45.19
N LEU A 10 12.75 -41.63 -45.00
CA LEU A 10 12.42 -40.78 -43.84
C LEU A 10 10.93 -40.42 -43.85
N GLN A 11 10.29 -40.39 -42.67
CA GLN A 11 9.49 -39.23 -42.27
C GLN A 11 9.20 -39.23 -40.76
N VAL A 12 9.53 -38.11 -40.09
CA VAL A 12 9.06 -37.79 -38.73
C VAL A 12 8.35 -36.45 -38.79
N PRO A 13 7.13 -36.33 -38.25
CA PRO A 13 6.64 -35.04 -37.78
C PRO A 13 6.22 -35.11 -36.30
N ALA A 14 6.89 -34.32 -35.47
CA ALA A 14 6.41 -33.95 -34.15
C ALA A 14 5.95 -32.48 -34.19
N ALA A 15 4.65 -32.23 -33.97
CA ALA A 15 4.12 -30.90 -33.62
C ALA A 15 2.73 -31.04 -33.00
N HIS A 16 2.62 -30.91 -31.68
CA HIS A 16 1.33 -30.65 -31.03
C HIS A 16 0.97 -29.18 -31.23
N ALA A 17 -0.09 -28.90 -32.00
CA ALA A 17 -0.60 -27.55 -32.18
C ALA A 17 -1.38 -27.11 -30.93
N ALA A 18 -0.85 -26.14 -30.18
CA ALA A 18 -1.55 -25.51 -29.07
C ALA A 18 -2.61 -24.52 -29.59
N THR A 19 -3.81 -24.58 -29.03
CA THR A 19 -4.92 -23.68 -29.38
C THR A 19 -4.72 -22.29 -28.76
N PRO A 20 -4.91 -21.19 -29.52
CA PRO A 20 -4.95 -19.85 -28.94
C PRO A 20 -6.33 -19.57 -28.34
N VAL A 21 -6.40 -19.42 -27.01
CA VAL A 21 -7.59 -18.89 -26.33
C VAL A 21 -7.52 -17.36 -26.26
N THR A 22 -8.51 -16.69 -26.84
CA THR A 22 -8.65 -15.23 -26.80
C THR A 22 -9.26 -14.76 -25.47
N PRO A 23 -8.67 -13.76 -24.78
CA PRO A 23 -9.33 -13.11 -23.65
C PRO A 23 -10.37 -12.09 -24.16
N VAL A 24 -11.65 -12.41 -23.97
CA VAL A 24 -12.78 -11.48 -24.20
C VAL A 24 -12.73 -10.34 -23.19
N VAL A 25 -12.81 -9.10 -23.67
CA VAL A 25 -12.97 -7.88 -22.86
C VAL A 25 -14.44 -7.41 -22.92
N PRO A 26 -15.12 -7.23 -21.77
CA PRO A 26 -16.36 -6.45 -21.70
C PRO A 26 -16.14 -5.02 -21.18
N PRO A 27 -17.05 -4.06 -21.47
CA PRO A 27 -16.74 -2.62 -21.47
C PRO A 27 -17.17 -1.81 -20.22
N VAL A 28 -16.89 -0.50 -20.31
CA VAL A 28 -17.13 0.62 -19.38
C VAL A 28 -18.53 0.70 -18.77
N ALA A 29 -18.62 1.15 -17.50
CA ALA A 29 -19.81 1.79 -16.94
C ALA A 29 -19.45 2.97 -16.01
N THR A 30 -20.16 4.08 -16.18
CA THR A 30 -20.01 5.39 -15.50
C THR A 30 -20.92 5.50 -14.27
N ALA A 31 -20.46 6.13 -13.17
CA ALA A 31 -21.34 6.85 -12.22
C ALA A 31 -20.58 7.72 -11.19
N GLU A 32 -20.88 9.01 -11.19
CA GLU A 32 -20.87 10.00 -10.07
C GLU A 32 -22.33 10.52 -9.97
N PRO A 33 -22.75 11.42 -9.05
CA PRO A 33 -22.35 11.74 -7.67
C PRO A 33 -23.56 11.81 -6.66
N ALA A 34 -23.29 12.01 -5.35
CA ALA A 34 -24.19 12.63 -4.34
C ALA A 34 -23.37 12.86 -3.04
N ALA A 35 -23.17 14.07 -2.48
CA ALA A 35 -24.07 15.08 -1.88
C ALA A 35 -24.28 14.90 -0.34
N ALA A 36 -24.23 16.00 0.43
CA ALA A 36 -24.28 16.08 1.92
C ALA A 36 -25.73 16.28 2.47
N PRO A 37 -26.04 16.45 3.79
CA PRO A 37 -25.60 17.51 4.76
C PRO A 37 -25.05 16.94 6.12
N GLU A 38 -24.46 17.67 7.11
CA GLU A 38 -24.93 18.74 8.05
C GLU A 38 -26.08 18.26 8.99
N SER A 39 -26.21 18.52 10.31
CA SER A 39 -25.96 19.64 11.26
C SER A 39 -26.00 19.04 12.72
N GLU A 40 -25.18 19.44 13.73
CA GLU A 40 -25.50 20.35 14.90
C GLU A 40 -26.54 19.78 15.92
N ALA A 41 -26.62 20.08 17.23
CA ALA A 41 -25.98 21.05 18.14
C ALA A 41 -26.08 20.58 19.64
N ALA A 42 -25.37 21.26 20.57
CA ALA A 42 -25.62 21.47 22.03
C ALA A 42 -26.03 20.27 22.97
N ALA A 43 -26.01 20.30 24.32
CA ALA A 43 -25.85 21.37 25.31
C ALA A 43 -24.95 20.98 26.53
N THR A 44 -25.35 21.31 27.78
CA THR A 44 -24.47 22.13 28.66
C THR A 44 -24.70 21.99 30.20
N THR A 45 -23.61 21.86 31.01
CA THR A 45 -23.49 22.15 32.49
C THR A 45 -24.28 21.26 33.50
N THR A 46 -24.05 21.20 34.84
CA THR A 46 -23.30 22.04 35.84
C THR A 46 -22.90 21.25 37.12
N GLY A 47 -21.97 21.76 37.96
CA GLY A 47 -21.71 21.34 39.38
C GLY A 47 -20.31 20.75 39.61
N SER A 48 -19.29 21.41 40.20
CA SER A 48 -19.14 22.10 41.51
C SER A 48 -19.18 21.11 42.70
N THR A 49 -18.32 21.09 43.72
CA THR A 49 -17.30 22.03 44.27
C THR A 49 -16.24 21.23 45.08
N ALA A 50 -14.98 21.70 45.21
CA ALA A 50 -14.17 21.69 46.46
C ALA A 50 -12.67 21.97 46.19
N ALA A 51 -12.06 22.79 47.03
CA ALA A 51 -10.66 23.21 46.90
C ALA A 51 -9.72 22.44 47.83
N LYS A 52 -8.45 22.25 47.42
CA LYS A 52 -7.32 22.57 48.30
C LYS A 52 -6.02 22.84 47.54
N THR A 53 -5.20 23.70 48.16
CA THR A 53 -3.96 24.29 47.67
C THR A 53 -2.77 23.32 47.70
N SER A 54 -2.03 23.21 46.60
CA SER A 54 -0.61 22.79 46.62
C SER A 54 0.14 23.38 45.42
N LYS A 55 1.43 23.70 45.63
CA LYS A 55 2.22 24.58 44.78
C LYS A 55 2.84 23.85 43.56
N THR A 56 3.23 24.67 42.57
CA THR A 56 4.34 24.44 41.60
C THR A 56 4.02 23.78 40.25
N LYS A 57 4.73 24.26 39.22
CA LYS A 57 4.86 23.77 37.82
C LYS A 57 3.71 24.09 36.86
N LYS A 58 3.84 25.29 36.26
CA LYS A 58 3.19 25.76 35.02
C LYS A 58 3.21 24.69 33.92
N ALA A 59 2.13 23.91 33.79
CA ALA A 59 1.96 22.91 32.75
C ALA A 59 1.72 23.55 31.37
N LYS A 60 2.79 24.08 30.76
CA LYS A 60 2.77 24.56 29.38
C LYS A 60 2.50 23.36 28.46
N LYS A 61 1.25 23.21 27.98
CA LYS A 61 0.86 22.18 27.00
C LYS A 61 1.62 22.41 25.68
N THR A 62 2.83 21.88 25.57
CA THR A 62 3.71 22.09 24.41
C THR A 62 3.12 21.39 23.18
N LYS A 63 2.47 22.16 22.31
CA LYS A 63 1.84 21.69 21.07
C LYS A 63 2.89 20.98 20.19
N LEU A 64 2.71 19.68 19.96
CA LEU A 64 3.61 18.89 19.10
C LEU A 64 3.85 19.57 17.74
N THR A 65 5.11 19.67 17.33
CA THR A 65 5.51 20.21 16.02
C THR A 65 4.92 19.38 14.88
N ARG A 66 4.80 19.96 13.67
CA ARG A 66 4.29 19.26 12.48
C ARG A 66 5.06 17.96 12.20
N ALA A 67 6.40 18.01 12.29
CA ALA A 67 7.26 16.85 12.11
C ALA A 67 7.08 15.78 13.21
N ALA A 68 6.86 16.17 14.47
CA ALA A 68 6.55 15.22 15.54
C ALA A 68 5.21 14.54 15.32
N ARG A 69 4.16 15.31 14.97
CA ARG A 69 2.82 14.78 14.61
C ARG A 69 2.90 13.79 13.44
N GLN A 70 3.66 14.13 12.38
CA GLN A 70 3.87 13.25 11.23
C GLN A 70 4.49 11.92 11.65
N ARG A 71 5.52 11.93 12.51
CA ARG A 71 6.17 10.71 13.01
C ARG A 71 5.23 9.84 13.85
N VAL A 72 4.33 10.44 14.64
CA VAL A 72 3.30 9.70 15.38
C VAL A 72 2.35 9.00 14.39
N LYS A 73 1.81 9.72 13.40
CA LYS A 73 0.96 9.13 12.35
C LYS A 73 1.69 8.02 11.57
N ALA A 74 2.95 8.23 11.21
CA ALA A 74 3.76 7.24 10.50
C ALA A 74 3.96 5.95 11.31
N ARG A 75 4.22 6.06 12.62
CA ARG A 75 4.27 4.92 13.55
C ARG A 75 2.93 4.18 13.62
N THR A 76 1.81 4.90 13.69
CA THR A 76 0.46 4.31 13.66
C THR A 76 0.21 3.56 12.36
N ALA A 77 0.52 4.14 11.20
CA ALA A 77 0.35 3.48 9.90
C ALA A 77 1.18 2.20 9.81
N VAL A 78 2.45 2.22 10.22
CA VAL A 78 3.32 1.03 10.26
C VAL A 78 2.76 -0.04 11.21
N ALA A 79 2.24 0.32 12.38
CA ALA A 79 1.63 -0.62 13.32
C ALA A 79 0.36 -1.26 12.75
N VAL A 80 -0.49 -0.47 12.06
CA VAL A 80 -1.71 -0.98 11.40
C VAL A 80 -1.36 -1.96 10.28
N ALA A 81 -0.41 -1.61 9.40
CA ALA A 81 0.03 -2.51 8.34
C ALA A 81 0.60 -3.82 8.88
N LYS A 82 1.41 -3.76 9.96
CA LYS A 82 1.96 -4.96 10.62
C LYS A 82 0.89 -5.90 11.16
N ARG A 83 -0.26 -5.38 11.59
CA ARG A 83 -1.41 -6.20 12.01
C ARG A 83 -2.12 -6.92 10.86
N GLN A 84 -1.85 -6.56 9.61
CA GLN A 84 -2.42 -7.21 8.42
C GLN A 84 -1.47 -8.28 7.83
N ILE A 85 -0.31 -8.55 8.46
CA ILE A 85 0.62 -9.59 7.98
C ILE A 85 -0.09 -10.95 7.99
N GLY A 86 -0.05 -11.65 6.86
CA GLY A 86 -0.79 -12.89 6.64
C GLY A 86 -2.08 -12.71 5.83
N ASP A 87 -2.64 -11.50 5.73
CA ASP A 87 -3.87 -11.28 4.94
C ASP A 87 -3.63 -11.55 3.44
N PRO A 88 -4.56 -12.22 2.74
CA PRO A 88 -4.41 -12.53 1.33
C PRO A 88 -4.40 -11.30 0.44
N TYR A 89 -3.63 -11.38 -0.66
CA TYR A 89 -3.76 -10.43 -1.75
C TYR A 89 -5.09 -10.62 -2.47
N ARG A 90 -5.85 -9.54 -2.65
CA ARG A 90 -6.98 -9.48 -3.59
C ARG A 90 -6.95 -8.16 -4.33
N TRP A 91 -6.97 -8.21 -5.67
CA TRP A 91 -7.05 -7.01 -6.51
C TRP A 91 -8.28 -6.18 -6.14
N GLY A 92 -8.14 -4.85 -6.02
CA GLY A 92 -9.24 -3.97 -5.64
C GLY A 92 -9.53 -3.94 -4.13
N ALA A 93 -9.02 -4.87 -3.32
CA ALA A 93 -9.29 -4.89 -1.87
C ALA A 93 -8.50 -3.83 -1.08
N ALA A 94 -9.16 -3.21 -0.11
CA ALA A 94 -8.61 -2.18 0.77
C ALA A 94 -8.95 -2.41 2.27
N GLY A 95 -9.13 -3.67 2.65
CA GLY A 95 -9.29 -4.15 4.01
C GLY A 95 -10.65 -3.93 4.69
N PRO A 96 -10.84 -4.52 5.87
CA PRO A 96 -9.93 -5.45 6.55
C PRO A 96 -9.89 -6.85 5.91
N GLY A 97 -8.90 -7.68 6.25
CA GLY A 97 -8.85 -9.12 5.90
C GLY A 97 -8.44 -9.47 4.46
N ALA A 98 -8.33 -8.50 3.55
CA ALA A 98 -7.71 -8.67 2.23
C ALA A 98 -7.26 -7.33 1.64
N PHE A 99 -6.15 -7.34 0.89
CA PHE A 99 -5.54 -6.10 0.39
C PHE A 99 -4.83 -6.26 -0.96
N ASP A 100 -4.93 -5.29 -1.86
CA ASP A 100 -3.87 -5.05 -2.84
C ASP A 100 -2.78 -4.10 -2.29
N CYS A 101 -1.72 -3.88 -3.08
CA CYS A 101 -0.57 -3.08 -2.66
C CYS A 101 -0.94 -1.64 -2.24
N SER A 102 -1.83 -0.98 -2.99
CA SER A 102 -2.24 0.40 -2.74
C SER A 102 -3.37 0.48 -1.72
N GLY A 103 -4.20 -0.55 -1.62
CA GLY A 103 -5.23 -0.74 -0.59
C GLY A 103 -4.65 -0.89 0.81
N LEU A 104 -3.55 -1.65 0.97
CA LEU A 104 -2.88 -1.82 2.27
C LEU A 104 -2.37 -0.49 2.83
N VAL A 105 -1.65 0.29 2.02
CA VAL A 105 -1.08 1.56 2.44
C VAL A 105 -2.16 2.64 2.62
N LEU A 106 -3.21 2.63 1.80
CA LEU A 106 -4.41 3.44 1.97
C LEU A 106 -5.08 3.19 3.33
N TYR A 107 -5.39 1.93 3.64
CA TYR A 107 -6.03 1.53 4.89
C TYR A 107 -5.18 1.94 6.10
N SER A 108 -3.88 1.66 6.04
CA SER A 108 -2.93 1.94 7.12
C SER A 108 -2.79 3.43 7.41
N TRP A 109 -2.65 4.26 6.38
CA TRP A 109 -2.57 5.72 6.55
C TRP A 109 -3.93 6.36 6.88
N ARG A 110 -5.04 5.80 6.40
CA ARG A 110 -6.41 6.22 6.78
C ARG A 110 -6.63 6.04 8.29
N LYS A 111 -6.24 4.89 8.85
CA LYS A 111 -6.27 4.64 10.31
C LYS A 111 -5.31 5.55 11.10
N ALA A 112 -4.28 6.11 10.45
CA ALA A 112 -3.41 7.15 11.02
C ALA A 112 -3.89 8.59 10.77
N GLY A 113 -5.10 8.78 10.23
CA GLY A 113 -5.66 10.10 9.96
C GLY A 113 -4.96 10.85 8.82
N VAL A 114 -4.53 10.15 7.77
CA VAL A 114 -4.08 10.75 6.49
C VAL A 114 -4.87 10.11 5.35
N LYS A 115 -5.61 10.93 4.59
CA LYS A 115 -6.29 10.46 3.38
C LYS A 115 -5.25 10.26 2.27
N LEU A 116 -5.38 9.16 1.53
CA LEU A 116 -4.64 8.86 0.31
C LEU A 116 -5.65 8.49 -0.79
N PRO A 117 -5.35 8.71 -2.07
CA PRO A 117 -6.17 8.21 -3.16
C PRO A 117 -6.03 6.68 -3.30
N ARG A 118 -6.97 6.06 -4.04
CA ARG A 118 -7.04 4.60 -4.15
C ARG A 118 -5.90 3.96 -4.95
N VAL A 119 -5.43 4.64 -5.99
CA VAL A 119 -4.53 4.09 -7.02
C VAL A 119 -3.08 4.48 -6.77
N THR A 120 -2.15 3.54 -6.93
CA THR A 120 -0.70 3.70 -6.70
C THR A 120 -0.11 4.98 -7.31
N GLY A 121 -0.32 5.22 -8.61
CA GLY A 121 0.20 6.41 -9.27
C GLY A 121 -0.36 7.73 -8.73
N ALA A 122 -1.63 7.73 -8.32
CA ALA A 122 -2.24 8.88 -7.66
C ALA A 122 -1.65 9.11 -6.27
N GLN A 123 -1.37 8.05 -5.49
CA GLN A 123 -0.72 8.16 -4.17
C GLN A 123 0.68 8.77 -4.27
N TYR A 124 1.43 8.41 -5.31
CA TYR A 124 2.72 9.04 -5.58
C TYR A 124 2.58 10.53 -5.90
N ARG A 125 1.63 10.91 -6.76
CA ARG A 125 1.41 12.30 -7.18
C ARG A 125 0.87 13.19 -6.07
N SER A 126 -0.13 12.72 -5.30
CA SER A 126 -0.84 13.53 -4.29
C SER A 126 0.02 13.94 -3.09
N VAL A 127 1.10 13.21 -2.79
CA VAL A 127 2.00 13.54 -1.69
C VAL A 127 3.15 14.44 -2.18
N ARG A 128 3.11 15.70 -1.75
CA ARG A 128 4.11 16.74 -2.09
C ARG A 128 5.53 16.38 -1.64
N LYS A 129 5.70 15.84 -0.43
CA LYS A 129 7.05 15.57 0.12
C LYS A 129 7.64 14.28 -0.46
N LYS A 130 8.44 14.43 -1.52
CA LYS A 130 9.27 13.35 -2.08
C LYS A 130 10.45 12.99 -1.15
N VAL A 131 10.93 11.76 -1.25
CA VAL A 131 11.99 11.17 -0.45
C VAL A 131 12.91 10.34 -1.33
N ALA A 132 14.22 10.59 -1.25
CA ALA A 132 15.25 9.77 -1.90
C ALA A 132 15.50 8.46 -1.12
N TRP A 133 15.95 7.40 -1.80
CA TRP A 133 16.22 6.07 -1.22
C TRP A 133 17.04 6.12 0.09
N LYS A 134 18.11 6.92 0.13
CA LYS A 134 18.97 7.08 1.32
C LYS A 134 18.30 7.78 2.52
N ASN A 135 17.14 8.43 2.31
CA ASN A 135 16.45 9.26 3.29
C ASN A 135 15.12 8.65 3.80
N LEU A 136 14.90 7.36 3.52
CA LEU A 136 13.71 6.61 3.93
C LEU A 136 13.57 6.53 5.47
N LYS A 137 12.39 6.83 5.97
CA LYS A 137 12.00 6.78 7.39
C LYS A 137 10.71 5.95 7.54
N PRO A 138 10.52 5.19 8.64
CA PRO A 138 9.37 4.31 8.78
C PRO A 138 8.05 5.06 8.53
N GLY A 139 7.19 4.47 7.70
CA GLY A 139 5.95 5.05 7.19
C GLY A 139 6.03 5.67 5.79
N ASP A 140 7.23 6.01 5.29
CA ASP A 140 7.39 6.47 3.91
C ASP A 140 6.88 5.41 2.93
N LEU A 141 6.22 5.83 1.84
CA LEU A 141 5.74 4.93 0.80
C LEU A 141 6.74 4.92 -0.35
N MET A 142 7.19 3.74 -0.77
CA MET A 142 8.09 3.53 -1.90
C MET A 142 7.34 2.95 -3.08
N PHE A 143 7.63 3.47 -4.26
CA PHE A 143 6.96 3.13 -5.50
C PHE A 143 7.96 2.47 -6.44
N PHE A 144 7.51 1.42 -7.12
CA PHE A 144 8.33 0.56 -7.95
C PHE A 144 7.64 0.28 -9.29
N ARG A 145 8.41 -0.22 -10.27
CA ARG A 145 7.90 -0.77 -11.54
C ARG A 145 6.95 0.20 -12.25
N GLY A 146 7.41 1.42 -12.55
CA GLY A 146 6.60 2.42 -13.26
C GLY A 146 5.34 2.88 -12.50
N LEU A 147 5.38 2.91 -11.15
CA LEU A 147 4.23 3.12 -10.27
C LEU A 147 3.18 1.98 -10.30
N GLY A 148 3.52 0.81 -10.83
CA GLY A 148 2.67 -0.40 -10.76
C GLY A 148 2.63 -1.06 -9.38
N HIS A 149 3.57 -0.73 -8.47
CA HIS A 149 3.60 -1.31 -7.12
C HIS A 149 4.01 -0.29 -6.05
N VAL A 150 3.44 -0.43 -4.84
CA VAL A 150 3.80 0.35 -3.65
C VAL A 150 3.99 -0.53 -2.42
N GLY A 151 4.98 -0.18 -1.60
CA GLY A 151 5.17 -0.71 -0.26
C GLY A 151 5.45 0.42 0.73
N MET A 152 5.35 0.14 2.03
CA MET A 152 5.65 1.09 3.09
C MET A 152 6.94 0.70 3.83
N TYR A 153 7.85 1.65 4.03
CA TYR A 153 9.08 1.41 4.76
C TYR A 153 8.80 1.11 6.23
N VAL A 154 9.41 0.06 6.77
CA VAL A 154 9.29 -0.31 8.20
C VAL A 154 10.60 -0.13 8.98
N GLY A 155 11.62 0.46 8.35
CA GLY A 155 12.97 0.60 8.92
C GLY A 155 13.89 -0.57 8.56
N HIS A 156 15.18 -0.43 8.91
CA HIS A 156 16.18 -1.50 8.80
C HIS A 156 16.23 -2.19 7.43
N GLY A 157 16.16 -1.42 6.34
CA GLY A 157 16.22 -1.94 4.97
C GLY A 157 15.05 -2.86 4.59
N LYS A 158 13.88 -2.71 5.23
CA LYS A 158 12.70 -3.58 5.01
C LYS A 158 11.45 -2.79 4.68
N MET A 159 10.54 -3.40 3.91
CA MET A 159 9.25 -2.83 3.52
C MET A 159 8.12 -3.81 3.80
N ILE A 160 6.95 -3.31 4.19
CA ILE A 160 5.70 -4.08 4.25
C ILE A 160 4.84 -3.78 3.03
N HIS A 161 4.24 -4.81 2.43
CA HIS A 161 3.41 -4.68 1.24
C HIS A 161 2.48 -5.90 1.06
N SER A 162 1.44 -5.73 0.23
CA SER A 162 0.69 -6.85 -0.36
C SER A 162 1.26 -7.11 -1.77
N PRO A 163 1.91 -8.26 -2.06
CA PRO A 163 2.78 -8.38 -3.24
C PRO A 163 2.06 -8.46 -4.59
N HIS A 164 1.23 -9.49 -4.78
CA HIS A 164 0.54 -9.89 -6.01
C HIS A 164 -0.45 -11.01 -5.69
N SER A 165 -1.33 -11.37 -6.62
CA SER A 165 -2.26 -12.49 -6.50
C SER A 165 -1.56 -13.79 -6.06
N GLY A 166 -2.20 -14.56 -5.18
CA GLY A 166 -1.64 -15.77 -4.57
C GLY A 166 -0.67 -15.52 -3.41
N ALA A 167 -0.15 -14.30 -3.22
CA ALA A 167 0.67 -13.95 -2.06
C ALA A 167 -0.18 -13.39 -0.90
N ARG A 168 0.47 -13.25 0.26
CA ARG A 168 -0.06 -12.62 1.48
C ARG A 168 0.74 -11.37 1.83
N VAL A 169 0.15 -10.46 2.59
CA VAL A 169 0.82 -9.29 3.15
C VAL A 169 2.01 -9.74 4.00
N ARG A 170 3.20 -9.21 3.71
CA ARG A 170 4.46 -9.62 4.35
C ARG A 170 5.49 -8.51 4.37
N ILE A 171 6.62 -8.77 5.05
CA ILE A 171 7.78 -7.88 5.10
C ILE A 171 8.92 -8.45 4.24
N ASP A 172 9.31 -7.71 3.20
CA ASP A 172 10.43 -8.04 2.30
C ASP A 172 11.66 -7.16 2.61
N LYS A 173 12.87 -7.67 2.33
CA LYS A 173 14.11 -6.88 2.33
C LYS A 173 14.20 -6.00 1.07
N LEU A 174 14.75 -4.79 1.21
CA LEU A 174 15.11 -3.89 0.11
C LEU A 174 16.48 -4.29 -0.45
N ASN A 175 16.49 -5.23 -1.38
CA ASN A 175 17.69 -5.71 -2.07
C ASN A 175 17.98 -4.92 -3.37
N GLY A 176 19.04 -5.30 -4.10
CA GLY A 176 19.42 -4.70 -5.38
C GLY A 176 18.29 -4.70 -6.42
N TYR A 177 17.52 -5.78 -6.52
CA TYR A 177 16.34 -5.88 -7.40
C TYR A 177 15.25 -4.85 -7.07
N ARG A 178 14.93 -4.66 -5.78
CA ARG A 178 14.02 -3.58 -5.34
C ARG A 178 14.59 -2.20 -5.67
N LYS A 179 15.90 -2.00 -5.55
CA LYS A 179 16.56 -0.72 -5.88
C LYS A 179 16.54 -0.42 -7.39
N GLY A 180 16.81 -1.41 -8.24
CA GLY A 180 16.79 -1.24 -9.70
C GLY A 180 15.41 -0.95 -10.29
N SER A 181 14.33 -1.33 -9.58
CA SER A 181 12.94 -1.05 -9.97
C SER A 181 12.31 0.14 -9.24
N PHE A 182 13.08 0.89 -8.44
CA PHE A 182 12.59 2.00 -7.63
C PHE A 182 12.35 3.28 -8.45
N VAL A 183 11.13 3.82 -8.38
CA VAL A 183 10.74 5.07 -9.05
C VAL A 183 10.93 6.27 -8.13
N GLY A 184 10.66 6.10 -6.84
CA GLY A 184 10.70 7.18 -5.86
C GLY A 184 9.96 6.82 -4.58
N ALA A 185 10.08 7.68 -3.56
CA ALA A 185 9.32 7.56 -2.33
C ALA A 185 8.68 8.88 -1.93
N VAL A 186 7.65 8.82 -1.08
CA VAL A 186 6.95 9.98 -0.53
C VAL A 186 6.71 9.82 0.97
N ARG A 187 6.53 10.95 1.67
CA ARG A 187 6.25 10.99 3.11
C ARG A 187 4.86 11.56 3.40
N PRO A 188 3.83 10.71 3.57
CA PRO A 188 2.49 11.18 3.90
C PRO A 188 2.43 11.93 5.23
N GLY A 189 1.56 12.93 5.31
CA GLY A 189 1.35 13.76 6.51
C GLY A 189 2.49 14.72 6.88
N ALA A 190 3.53 14.84 6.05
CA ALA A 190 4.63 15.81 6.23
C ALA A 190 4.26 17.22 5.76
#